data_AF-S9S0X9-F1
#
_entry.id   AF-S9S0X9-F1
#
_cell.length_a   1.000
_cell.length_b   1.000
_cell.length_c   1.000
_cell.angle_alpha   90.00
_cell.angle_beta   90.00
_cell.angle_gamma   90.00
#
_symmetry.space_group_name_H-M   'P 1'
#
loop_
_entity.id
_entity.type
_entity.pdbx_description
1 polymer ?
#
loop_
_entity_poly.entity_id
_entity_poly.type
_entity_poly.pdbx_seq_one_letter_code
_entity_poly.pdbx_strand_id
1 'polypeptide(L)'
;MKPLVPGDAVLCSDGGNGYKDLAAAHSLEHFVVGSKPGTRVLAGCYHIQNVNSLHARYGKFIEPFCGPATKNLNGYIRWLEVRLAGIRPADVIRDS
;
A
#
# COMPACT_ATOMS: atom_id res chain seq x y z
N MET A 1 -0.64 -10.15 -15.13
CA MET A 1 -1.06 -8.73 -15.26
C MET A 1 0.21 -7.89 -15.13
N LYS A 2 0.59 -7.13 -16.15
CA LYS A 2 1.76 -6.24 -16.06
C LYS A 2 1.33 -5.03 -15.23
N PRO A 3 1.95 -4.72 -14.07
CA PRO A 3 1.54 -3.56 -13.31
C PRO A 3 1.83 -2.31 -14.14
N LEU A 4 0.85 -1.43 -14.25
CA LEU A 4 0.98 -0.16 -14.96
C LEU A 4 1.74 0.79 -14.04
N VAL A 5 3.07 0.69 -14.06
CA VAL A 5 3.96 1.56 -13.30
C VAL A 5 4.34 2.72 -14.22
N PRO A 6 4.00 3.98 -13.87
CA PRO A 6 4.46 5.16 -14.61
C PRO A 6 5.99 5.16 -14.76
N GLY A 7 6.51 5.68 -15.87
CA GLY A 7 7.96 5.65 -16.14
C GLY A 7 8.80 6.53 -15.20
N ASP A 8 8.15 7.47 -14.52
CA ASP A 8 8.69 8.34 -13.47
C ASP A 8 8.37 7.82 -12.06
N ALA A 9 7.81 6.61 -11.94
CA ALA A 9 7.49 6.05 -10.65
C ALA A 9 8.76 5.68 -9.89
N VAL A 10 8.77 6.07 -8.63
CA VAL A 10 9.86 5.82 -7.70
C VAL A 10 9.44 4.73 -6.72
N LEU A 11 10.26 3.69 -6.58
CA LEU A 11 10.08 2.67 -5.57
C LEU A 11 10.61 3.20 -4.23
N CYS A 12 9.76 3.17 -3.20
CA CYS A 12 10.18 3.44 -1.82
C CYS A 12 10.03 2.17 -0.98
N SER A 13 11.09 1.70 -0.32
CA SER A 13 11.00 0.54 0.58
C SER A 13 11.90 0.69 1.81
N ASP A 14 11.76 -0.23 2.76
CA ASP A 14 12.57 -0.32 3.98
C ASP A 14 13.99 -0.87 3.74
N GLY A 15 14.31 -1.22 2.48
CA GLY A 15 15.64 -1.69 2.08
C GLY A 15 15.82 -3.21 2.07
N GLY A 16 14.74 -4.00 2.19
CA GLY A 16 14.80 -5.46 2.01
C GLY A 16 15.37 -5.86 0.64
N ASN A 17 16.19 -6.93 0.59
CA ASN A 17 16.91 -7.33 -0.62
C ASN A 17 16.01 -7.59 -1.83
N GLY A 18 14.82 -8.19 -1.65
CA GLY A 18 13.90 -8.45 -2.76
C GLY A 18 13.40 -7.18 -3.46
N TYR A 19 13.33 -6.05 -2.76
CA TYR A 19 12.95 -4.76 -3.38
C TYR A 19 14.08 -4.15 -4.20
N LYS A 20 15.34 -4.41 -3.82
CA LYS A 20 16.51 -3.98 -4.59
C LYS A 20 16.58 -4.70 -5.93
N ASP A 21 16.37 -6.01 -5.90
CA ASP A 21 16.38 -6.85 -7.11
C ASP A 21 15.24 -6.46 -8.06
N LEU A 22 14.05 -6.18 -7.50
CA LEU A 22 12.90 -5.67 -8.25
C LEU A 22 13.21 -4.32 -8.91
N ALA A 23 13.78 -3.37 -8.15
CA ALA A 23 14.10 -2.04 -8.68
C ALA A 23 15.12 -2.13 -9.82
N ALA A 24 16.16 -2.95 -9.65
CA ALA A 24 17.16 -3.20 -10.68
C ALA A 24 16.55 -3.84 -11.93
N ALA A 25 15.70 -4.85 -11.76
CA ALA A 25 15.05 -5.56 -12.88
C ALA A 25 14.08 -4.68 -13.67
N HIS A 26 13.48 -3.67 -13.04
CA HIS A 26 12.50 -2.78 -13.64
C HIS A 26 13.03 -1.37 -13.92
N SER A 27 14.32 -1.11 -13.70
CA SER A 27 14.97 0.21 -13.81
C SER A 27 14.20 1.32 -13.06
N LEU A 28 13.66 0.97 -11.89
CA LEU A 28 12.95 1.92 -11.04
C LEU A 28 13.94 2.62 -10.12
N GLU A 29 13.78 3.93 -9.94
CA GLU A 29 14.51 4.67 -8.92
C GLU A 29 14.10 4.14 -7.54
N HIS A 30 15.06 3.73 -6.71
CA HIS A 30 14.78 3.08 -5.42
C HIS A 30 15.29 3.91 -4.25
N PHE A 31 14.37 4.47 -3.48
CA PHE A 31 14.69 5.10 -2.20
C PHE A 31 14.46 4.12 -1.06
N VAL A 32 15.52 3.89 -0.28
CA VAL A 32 15.44 3.15 0.97
C VAL A 32 15.07 4.13 2.09
N VAL A 33 13.82 4.07 2.55
CA VAL A 33 13.34 4.92 3.65
C VAL A 33 13.64 4.21 4.96
N GLY A 34 14.67 4.69 5.66
CA GLY A 34 15.14 4.09 6.91
C GLY A 34 14.07 4.11 8.00
N SER A 35 13.89 2.98 8.69
CA SER A 35 13.02 2.86 9.88
C SER A 35 13.55 3.64 11.10
N LYS A 36 14.84 4.02 11.08
CA LYS A 36 15.54 4.72 12.16
C LYS A 36 15.02 6.16 12.33
N PRO A 37 14.89 6.67 13.57
CA PRO A 37 14.59 8.08 13.82
C PRO A 37 15.66 8.96 13.12
N GLY A 38 15.24 9.94 12.31
CA GLY A 38 16.15 10.88 11.64
C GLY A 38 16.50 10.58 10.18
N THR A 39 16.29 9.37 9.66
CA THR A 39 16.43 9.03 8.21
C THR A 39 15.09 8.82 7.50
N ARG A 40 13.98 9.13 8.18
CA ARG A 40 12.61 8.98 7.69
C ARG A 40 12.20 9.97 6.60
N VAL A 41 13.04 10.96 6.31
CA VAL A 41 12.75 12.02 5.33
C VAL A 41 13.88 12.06 4.32
N LEU A 42 13.84 11.14 3.35
CA LEU A 42 14.52 11.37 2.08
C LEU A 42 13.57 12.22 1.23
N ALA A 43 13.99 13.46 0.98
CA ALA A 43 13.38 14.38 0.02
C ALA A 43 11.92 14.82 0.24
N GLY A 44 11.36 14.82 1.47
CA GLY A 44 10.09 15.52 1.81
C GLY A 44 8.79 15.02 1.14
N CYS A 45 8.88 14.25 0.06
CA CYS A 45 7.78 13.82 -0.81
C CYS A 45 7.45 12.33 -0.65
N TYR A 46 8.42 11.53 -0.17
CA TYR A 46 8.31 10.07 -0.11
C TYR A 46 7.79 9.60 1.25
N HIS A 47 6.49 9.81 1.50
CA HIS A 47 5.83 9.42 2.76
C HIS A 47 5.52 7.91 2.80
N ILE A 48 6.53 7.07 3.08
CA ILE A 48 6.31 5.66 3.43
C ILE A 48 5.32 5.50 4.61
N GLN A 49 5.18 6.54 5.44
CA GLN A 49 4.21 6.61 6.52
C GLN A 49 2.75 6.51 6.06
N ASN A 50 2.42 7.02 4.87
CA ASN A 50 1.06 6.91 4.35
C ASN A 50 0.74 5.45 3.98
N VAL A 51 1.68 4.77 3.31
CA VAL A 51 1.56 3.34 2.97
C VAL A 51 1.52 2.48 4.24
N ASN A 52 2.40 2.76 5.20
CA ASN A 52 2.39 2.05 6.49
C ASN A 52 1.10 2.29 7.28
N SER A 53 0.57 3.52 7.28
CA SER A 53 -0.71 3.83 7.90
C SER A 53 -1.86 3.10 7.22
N LEU A 54 -1.87 3.05 5.87
CA LEU A 54 -2.86 2.29 5.11
C LEU A 54 -2.78 0.80 5.42
N HIS A 55 -1.57 0.22 5.45
CA HIS A 55 -1.37 -1.18 5.79
C HIS A 55 -1.82 -1.50 7.22
N ALA A 56 -1.50 -0.63 8.19
CA ALA A 56 -1.95 -0.80 9.56
C ALA A 56 -3.49 -0.70 9.70
N ARG A 57 -4.13 0.22 8.96
CA ARG A 57 -5.59 0.34 8.90
C ARG A 57 -6.23 -0.89 8.26
N TYR A 58 -5.62 -1.42 7.20
CA TYR A 58 -6.04 -2.66 6.58
C TYR A 58 -5.94 -3.84 7.55
N GLY A 59 -4.81 -4.00 8.24
CA GLY A 59 -4.63 -5.04 9.26
C GLY A 59 -5.72 -5.04 10.33
N LYS A 60 -6.00 -3.86 10.91
CA LYS A 60 -7.10 -3.68 11.89
C LYS A 60 -8.48 -3.95 11.31
N PHE A 61 -8.69 -3.64 10.03
CA PHE A 61 -9.95 -3.88 9.37
C PHE A 61 -10.18 -5.37 9.11
N ILE A 62 -9.14 -6.13 8.73
CA ILE A 62 -9.27 -7.55 8.42
C ILE A 62 -9.24 -8.48 9.63
N GLU A 63 -8.74 -8.00 10.77
CA GLU A 63 -8.57 -8.76 12.01
C GLU A 63 -9.83 -9.56 12.42
N PRO A 64 -11.06 -9.01 12.38
CA PRO A 64 -12.27 -9.76 12.73
C PRO A 64 -12.64 -10.89 11.77
N PHE A 65 -12.05 -10.90 10.56
CA PHE A 65 -12.36 -11.86 9.50
C PHE A 65 -11.35 -13.01 9.42
N CYS A 66 -10.40 -13.09 10.37
CA CYS A 66 -9.43 -14.18 10.49
C CYS A 66 -8.64 -14.49 9.22
N GLY A 67 -8.35 -13.46 8.40
CA GLY A 67 -7.65 -13.63 7.13
C GLY A 67 -8.57 -14.16 6.02
N PRO A 68 -9.24 -13.27 5.27
CA PRO A 68 -10.11 -13.69 4.18
C PRO A 68 -9.30 -14.34 3.04
N ALA A 69 -9.92 -15.28 2.32
CA ALA A 69 -9.31 -15.91 1.15
C ALA A 69 -8.87 -14.86 0.11
N THR A 70 -7.67 -15.02 -0.46
CA THR A 70 -7.06 -14.05 -1.40
C THR A 70 -7.95 -13.68 -2.58
N LYS A 71 -8.81 -14.61 -3.05
CA LYS A 71 -9.79 -14.34 -4.12
C LYS A 71 -10.77 -13.20 -3.79
N ASN A 72 -10.99 -12.92 -2.51
CA ASN A 72 -11.89 -11.87 -2.04
C ASN A 72 -11.16 -10.55 -1.74
N LEU A 73 -9.83 -10.51 -1.81
CA LEU A 73 -9.00 -9.40 -1.35
C LEU A 73 -9.43 -8.05 -1.96
N ASN A 74 -9.73 -8.04 -3.26
CA ASN A 74 -10.19 -6.83 -3.96
C ASN A 74 -11.47 -6.25 -3.35
N GLY A 75 -12.42 -7.10 -2.97
CA GLY A 75 -13.67 -6.67 -2.33
C GLY A 75 -13.43 -6.08 -0.94
N TYR A 76 -12.54 -6.68 -0.16
CA TYR A 76 -12.16 -6.15 1.16
C TYR A 76 -11.41 -4.81 1.05
N ILE A 77 -10.52 -4.66 0.07
CA ILE A 77 -9.84 -3.38 -0.19
C ILE A 77 -10.87 -2.31 -0.57
N ARG A 78 -11.79 -2.61 -1.48
CA ARG A 78 -12.83 -1.65 -1.88
C ARG A 78 -13.73 -1.25 -0.71
N TRP A 79 -14.09 -2.20 0.13
CA TRP A 79 -14.85 -1.93 1.35
C TRP A 79 -14.07 -1.02 2.31
N LEU A 80 -12.77 -1.27 2.49
CA LEU A 80 -11.91 -0.41 3.30
C LEU A 80 -11.84 1.03 2.75
N GLU A 81 -11.67 1.21 1.43
CA GLU A 81 -11.63 2.53 0.79
C GLU A 81 -12.89 3.34 1.07
N VAL A 82 -14.07 2.73 0.84
CA VAL A 82 -15.39 3.32 1.08
C VAL A 82 -15.54 3.73 2.54
N ARG A 83 -15.15 2.83 3.46
CA ARG A 83 -15.18 3.08 4.91
C ARG A 83 -14.26 4.23 5.30
N LEU A 84 -13.06 4.31 4.74
CA LEU A 84 -12.09 5.38 5.00
C LEU A 84 -12.53 6.72 4.40
N ALA A 85 -13.29 6.69 3.31
CA ALA A 85 -13.93 7.87 2.71
C ALA A 85 -15.14 8.38 3.50
N GLY A 86 -15.54 7.69 4.58
CA GLY A 86 -16.72 8.04 5.39
C GLY A 86 -18.05 7.70 4.69
N ILE A 87 -18.00 6.98 3.58
CA ILE A 87 -19.19 6.51 2.87
C ILE A 87 -19.70 5.27 3.61
N ARG A 88 -21.00 5.21 3.88
CA ARG A 88 -21.57 4.06 4.59
C ARG A 88 -21.58 2.87 3.62
N PRO A 89 -21.17 1.65 4.05
CA PRO A 89 -21.15 0.48 3.16
C PRO A 89 -22.51 0.20 2.49
N ALA A 90 -23.62 0.51 3.17
CA ALA A 90 -24.98 0.37 2.64
C ALA A 90 -25.27 1.26 1.41
N ASP A 91 -24.53 2.36 1.25
CA ASP A 91 -24.65 3.29 0.12
C ASP A 91 -23.83 2.82 -1.10
N VAL A 92 -22.99 1.78 -0.97
CA VAL A 92 -22.11 1.28 -2.05
C VAL A 92 -22.50 -0.12 -2.52
N ILE A 93 -23.07 -0.95 -1.65
CA ILE A 93 -23.43 -2.35 -1.97
C ILE A 93 -24.73 -2.45 -2.80
N ARG A 94 -25.47 -1.34 -3.01
CA ARG A 94 -26.75 -1.33 -3.73
C ARG A 94 -26.67 -1.22 -5.26
N ASP A 95 -25.51 -0.93 -5.83
CA ASP A 95 -25.32 -0.75 -7.29
C ASP A 95 -24.47 -1.88 -7.91
N SER A 96 -24.80 -3.14 -7.65
CA SER A 96 -24.15 -4.30 -8.31
C SER A 96 -25.17 -5.32 -8.79
#